data_AF-A0A1Q6QM30-F1
#
_entry.id   AF-A0A1Q6QM30-F1
#
_cell.length_a   1.000
_cell.length_b   1.000
_cell.length_c   1.000
_cell.angle_alpha   90.00
_cell.angle_beta   90.00
_cell.angle_gamma   90.00
#
_symmetry.space_group_name_H-M   'P 1'
#
loop_
_entity.id
_entity.type
_entity.pdbx_description
1 polymer ?
#
loop_
_entity_poly.entity_id
_entity_poly.type
_entity_poly.pdbx_seq_one_letter_code
_entity_poly.pdbx_strand_id
1 'polypeptide(L)'
;MHCLKCGTEIEAPQVFCDRCLVDMKNHPVSRETPVVIPKRPAVDLERRGKRPVKPQKVEELLAVMRKRQRRLVQICVVLSCICLVLLALLLFLPSYGSANPTIGQNYVTNVTQPSR
;
A
#
# COMPACT_ATOMS: atom_id res chain seq x y z
N MET A 1 11.61 -36.30 -0.06
CA MET A 1 10.16 -36.41 0.22
C MET A 1 9.88 -37.83 0.72
N HIS A 2 8.69 -38.16 1.24
CA HIS A 2 8.37 -39.53 1.64
C HIS A 2 7.11 -40.01 0.92
N CYS A 3 7.07 -41.30 0.58
CA CYS A 3 5.93 -41.92 -0.08
C CYS A 3 4.68 -41.84 0.80
N LEU A 4 3.57 -41.35 0.25
CA LEU A 4 2.32 -41.20 0.98
C LEU A 4 1.66 -42.52 1.42
N LYS A 5 2.06 -43.65 0.83
CA LYS A 5 1.51 -44.98 1.17
C LYS A 5 2.34 -45.73 2.20
N CYS A 6 3.67 -45.78 2.03
CA CYS A 6 4.56 -46.60 2.87
C CYS A 6 5.63 -45.82 3.64
N GLY A 7 5.74 -44.50 3.44
CA GLY A 7 6.71 -43.65 4.15
C GLY A 7 8.17 -43.77 3.68
N THR A 8 8.47 -44.60 2.68
CA THR A 8 9.83 -44.71 2.10
C THR A 8 10.28 -43.38 1.50
N GLU A 9 11.56 -43.05 1.65
CA GLU A 9 12.13 -41.85 1.07
C GLU A 9 12.11 -41.89 -0.46
N ILE A 10 11.70 -40.77 -1.07
CA ILE A 10 11.56 -40.59 -2.52
C ILE A 10 12.03 -39.19 -2.93
N GLU A 11 12.51 -39.09 -4.17
CA GLU A 11 12.92 -37.82 -4.78
C GLU A 11 11.72 -37.03 -5.32
N ALA A 12 11.75 -35.71 -5.16
CA ALA A 12 10.76 -34.84 -5.77
C ALA A 12 10.99 -34.80 -7.29
N PRO A 13 9.94 -34.82 -8.14
CA PRO A 13 8.53 -34.53 -7.85
C PRO A 13 7.65 -35.77 -7.58
N GLN A 14 8.22 -36.96 -7.39
CA GLN A 14 7.45 -38.18 -7.24
C GLN A 14 6.72 -38.22 -5.88
N VAL A 15 5.49 -38.73 -5.87
CA VAL A 15 4.59 -38.77 -4.69
C VAL A 15 4.51 -40.17 -4.06
N PHE A 16 4.70 -41.21 -4.88
CA PHE A 16 4.68 -42.62 -4.48
C PHE A 16 5.96 -43.32 -4.95
N CYS A 17 6.47 -44.28 -4.17
CA CYS A 17 7.58 -45.11 -4.63
C CYS A 17 7.10 -46.13 -5.69
N ASP A 18 8.03 -46.64 -6.49
CA ASP A 18 7.71 -47.53 -7.62
C ASP A 18 6.95 -48.79 -7.19
N ARG A 19 7.29 -49.36 -6.03
CA ARG A 19 6.58 -50.51 -5.47
C ARG A 19 5.11 -50.20 -5.18
N CYS A 20 4.82 -49.04 -4.60
CA CYS A 20 3.44 -48.62 -4.33
C CYS A 20 2.68 -48.28 -5.62
N LEU A 21 3.34 -47.76 -6.65
CA LEU A 21 2.71 -47.50 -7.94
C LEU A 21 2.28 -48.79 -8.65
N VAL A 22 3.11 -49.83 -8.62
CA VAL A 22 2.76 -51.16 -9.17
C VAL A 22 1.54 -51.74 -8.45
N ASP A 23 1.52 -51.65 -7.12
CA ASP A 23 0.41 -52.15 -6.31
C ASP A 23 -0.91 -51.39 -6.58
N MET A 24 -0.83 -50.07 -6.75
CA MET A 24 -1.99 -49.25 -7.14
C MET A 24 -2.49 -49.57 -8.55
N LYS A 25 -1.60 -49.94 -9.48
CA LYS A 25 -1.98 -50.36 -10.83
C LYS A 25 -2.80 -51.65 -10.84
N ASN A 26 -2.53 -52.55 -9.89
CA ASN A 26 -3.28 -53.81 -9.73
C ASN A 26 -4.68 -53.60 -9.12
N HIS A 27 -4.89 -52.48 -8.41
CA HIS A 27 -6.15 -52.14 -7.74
C HIS A 27 -6.64 -50.75 -8.14
N PRO A 28 -7.04 -50.55 -9.41
CA PRO A 28 -7.49 -49.25 -9.88
C PRO A 28 -8.84 -48.89 -9.24
N VAL A 29 -8.94 -47.66 -8.73
CA VAL A 29 -10.20 -47.11 -8.22
C VAL A 29 -11.03 -46.62 -9.41
N SER A 30 -12.29 -47.04 -9.50
CA SER A 30 -13.22 -46.58 -10.54
C SER A 30 -13.46 -45.07 -10.42
N ARG A 31 -13.59 -44.38 -11.55
CA ARG A 31 -13.84 -42.93 -11.58
C ARG A 31 -15.20 -42.55 -11.00
N GLU A 32 -16.13 -43.49 -11.01
CA GLU A 32 -17.48 -43.37 -10.50
C GLU A 32 -17.57 -43.62 -8.99
N THR A 33 -16.46 -44.01 -8.34
CA THR A 33 -16.43 -44.29 -6.91
C THR A 33 -16.70 -43.01 -6.11
N PRO A 34 -17.79 -42.93 -5.32
CA PRO A 34 -18.10 -41.73 -4.56
C PRO A 34 -17.08 -41.54 -3.42
N VAL A 35 -16.42 -40.37 -3.41
CA VAL A 35 -15.53 -39.99 -2.31
C VAL A 35 -16.37 -39.39 -1.19
N VAL A 36 -16.62 -40.16 -0.13
CA VAL A 36 -17.28 -39.66 1.08
C VAL A 36 -16.24 -39.00 1.95
N ILE A 37 -16.14 -37.67 1.86
CA ILE A 37 -15.30 -36.88 2.78
C ILE A 37 -16.07 -36.73 4.10
N PRO A 38 -15.52 -37.19 5.25
CA PRO A 38 -16.16 -36.99 6.54
C PRO A 38 -16.45 -35.51 6.78
N LYS A 39 -17.66 -35.18 7.26
CA LYS A 39 -17.97 -33.82 7.68
C LYS A 39 -17.00 -33.43 8.79
N ARG A 40 -16.21 -32.39 8.59
CA ARG A 40 -15.34 -31.85 9.64
C ARG A 40 -16.18 -31.48 10.86
N PRO A 41 -15.69 -31.73 12.08
CA PRO A 41 -16.37 -31.29 13.28
C PRO A 41 -16.56 -29.76 13.23
N ALA A 42 -17.71 -29.28 13.70
CA ALA A 42 -18.07 -27.86 13.67
C ALA A 42 -16.99 -26.96 14.30
N VAL A 43 -16.26 -27.50 15.29
CA VAL A 43 -15.13 -26.86 15.98
C VAL A 43 -14.03 -26.38 15.01
N ASP A 44 -13.76 -27.14 13.94
CA ASP A 44 -12.76 -26.76 12.93
C ASP A 44 -13.31 -25.82 11.85
N LEU A 45 -14.63 -25.82 11.65
CA LEU A 45 -15.31 -24.86 10.77
C LEU A 45 -15.33 -23.46 11.39
N GLU A 46 -15.58 -23.37 12.71
CA GLU A 46 -15.57 -22.11 13.44
C GLU A 46 -14.18 -21.45 13.45
N ARG A 47 -13.10 -22.24 13.52
CA ARG A 47 -11.72 -21.74 13.43
C ARG A 47 -11.40 -21.08 12.08
N ARG A 48 -12.07 -21.48 11.00
CA ARG A 48 -11.83 -20.95 9.64
C ARG A 48 -12.87 -19.90 9.21
N GLY A 49 -14.03 -19.86 9.86
CA GLY A 49 -15.19 -19.09 9.41
C GLY A 49 -15.28 -17.64 9.87
N LYS A 50 -14.66 -17.25 10.99
CA LYS A 50 -14.77 -15.87 11.49
C LYS A 50 -13.47 -15.47 12.18
N ARG A 51 -12.63 -14.69 11.49
CA ARG A 51 -11.81 -13.71 12.23
C ARG A 51 -12.73 -12.51 12.45
N PRO A 52 -13.36 -12.34 13.62
CA PRO A 52 -13.89 -11.03 13.96
C PRO A 52 -12.70 -10.07 13.92
N VAL A 53 -12.76 -9.03 13.09
CA VAL A 53 -11.85 -7.90 13.23
C VAL A 53 -12.14 -7.34 14.62
N LYS A 54 -11.26 -7.66 15.58
CA LYS A 54 -11.43 -7.24 16.98
C LYS A 54 -11.69 -5.72 17.00
N PRO A 55 -12.73 -5.23 17.67
CA PRO A 55 -13.06 -3.80 17.73
C PRO A 55 -11.87 -2.96 18.23
N GLN A 56 -11.01 -3.55 19.08
CA GLN A 56 -9.73 -2.97 19.51
C GLN A 56 -8.84 -2.47 18.36
N LYS A 57 -8.73 -3.20 17.26
CA LYS A 57 -7.90 -2.79 16.12
C LYS A 57 -8.49 -1.61 15.35
N VAL A 58 -9.81 -1.43 15.41
CA VAL A 58 -10.51 -0.33 14.74
C VAL A 58 -10.31 0.96 15.53
N GLU A 59 -10.39 0.90 16.86
CA GLU A 59 -10.17 2.06 17.74
C GLU A 59 -8.73 2.58 17.68
N GLU A 60 -7.75 1.68 17.68
CA GLU A 60 -6.34 2.05 17.53
C GLU A 60 -6.06 2.71 16.16
N LEU A 61 -6.64 2.16 15.09
CA LEU A 61 -6.52 2.73 13.75
C LEU A 61 -7.16 4.13 13.70
N LEU A 62 -8.33 4.32 14.30
CA LEU A 62 -9.01 5.61 14.39
C LEU A 62 -8.21 6.62 15.20
N ALA A 63 -7.54 6.22 16.27
CA ALA A 63 -6.68 7.10 17.07
C ALA A 63 -5.47 7.61 16.25
N VAL A 64 -4.83 6.72 15.48
CA VAL A 64 -3.71 7.09 14.60
C VAL A 64 -4.16 8.05 13.49
N MET A 65 -5.30 7.78 12.86
CA MET A 65 -5.86 8.64 11.80
C MET A 65 -6.22 10.03 12.34
N ARG A 66 -6.85 10.14 13.52
CA ARG A 66 -7.17 11.43 14.14
C ARG A 66 -5.92 12.24 14.49
N LYS A 67 -4.85 11.60 14.95
CA LYS A 67 -3.58 12.28 15.25
C LYS A 67 -2.94 12.87 13.99
N ARG A 68 -2.95 12.10 12.88
CA ARG A 68 -2.46 12.56 11.57
C ARG A 68 -3.35 13.68 11.01
N GLN A 69 -4.66 13.54 11.14
CA GLN A 69 -5.63 14.55 10.71
C GLN A 69 -5.43 15.87 11.46
N ARG A 70 -5.24 15.86 12.78
CA ARG A 70 -4.97 17.08 13.56
C ARG A 70 -3.70 17.80 13.09
N ARG A 71 -2.62 17.06 12.80
CA ARG A 71 -1.39 17.65 12.26
C ARG A 71 -1.59 18.26 10.88
N LEU A 72 -2.29 17.57 9.99
CA LEU A 72 -2.60 18.08 8.65
C LEU A 72 -3.46 19.34 8.73
N VAL A 73 -4.49 19.35 9.59
CA VAL A 73 -5.33 20.53 9.81
C VAL A 73 -4.51 21.69 10.36
N GLN A 74 -3.63 21.45 11.34
CA GLN A 74 -2.73 22.49 11.86
C GLN A 74 -1.85 23.10 10.76
N ILE A 75 -1.23 22.26 9.91
CA ILE A 75 -0.42 22.72 8.79
C ILE A 75 -1.26 23.54 7.81
N CYS A 76 -2.46 23.07 7.44
CA CYS A 76 -3.36 23.79 6.56
C CYS A 76 -3.76 25.16 7.14
N VAL A 77 -4.04 25.24 8.45
CA VAL A 77 -4.39 26.50 9.11
C VAL A 77 -3.20 27.47 9.07
N VAL A 78 -1.99 27.01 9.42
CA VAL A 78 -0.79 27.86 9.36
C VAL A 78 -0.52 28.35 7.93
N LEU A 79 -0.61 27.45 6.95
CA LEU A 79 -0.44 27.80 5.54
C LEU A 79 -1.48 28.83 5.11
N SER A 80 -2.74 28.66 5.50
CA SER A 80 -3.82 29.62 5.19
C SER A 80 -3.55 30.98 5.81
N CYS A 81 -3.06 31.05 7.06
CA CYS A 81 -2.67 32.32 7.69
C CYS A 81 -1.52 33.00 6.93
N ILE A 82 -0.50 32.24 6.52
CA ILE A 82 0.61 32.79 5.73
C ILE A 82 0.10 33.35 4.40
N CYS A 83 -0.77 32.62 3.70
CA CYS A 83 -1.37 33.09 2.45
C CYS A 83 -2.19 34.38 2.66
N LEU A 84 -2.97 34.47 3.74
CA LEU A 84 -3.73 35.69 4.07
C LEU A 84 -2.83 36.87 4.39
N VAL A 85 -1.72 36.65 5.11
CA VAL A 85 -0.73 37.70 5.40
C VAL A 85 -0.04 38.18 4.12
N LEU A 86 0.35 37.27 3.23
CA LEU A 86 0.93 37.61 1.93
C LEU A 86 -0.06 38.38 1.04
N LEU A 87 -1.32 37.94 1.02
CA LEU A 87 -2.39 38.65 0.31
C LEU A 87 -2.60 40.06 0.86
N ALA A 88 -2.65 40.19 2.19
CA ALA A 88 -2.72 41.50 2.84
C ALA A 88 -1.51 42.35 2.48
N LEU A 89 -0.29 41.81 2.53
CA LEU A 89 0.91 42.52 2.08
C LEU A 89 0.76 43.01 0.63
N LEU A 90 0.33 42.16 -0.30
CA LEU A 90 0.15 42.55 -1.70
C LEU A 90 -0.90 43.66 -1.90
N LEU A 91 -1.93 43.70 -1.05
CA LEU A 91 -2.97 44.73 -1.09
C LEU A 91 -2.56 46.03 -0.38
N PHE A 92 -1.82 45.93 0.72
CA PHE A 92 -1.43 47.07 1.57
C PHE A 92 -0.06 47.65 1.22
N LEU A 93 0.80 46.92 0.50
CA LEU A 93 1.99 47.50 -0.10
C LEU A 93 1.55 48.24 -1.38
N PRO A 94 1.55 49.58 -1.39
CA PRO A 94 1.19 50.34 -2.58
C PRO A 94 2.17 49.95 -3.68
N SER A 95 1.65 49.28 -4.71
CA SER A 95 2.30 48.84 -5.95
C SER A 95 3.77 49.29 -6.08
N TYR A 96 4.71 48.58 -5.45
CA TYR A 96 6.15 48.87 -5.49
C TYR A 96 6.73 48.74 -6.92
N GLY A 97 5.91 48.35 -7.89
CA GLY A 97 6.25 48.20 -9.29
C GLY A 97 5.31 48.93 -10.25
N SER A 98 4.54 49.93 -9.82
CA SER A 98 3.96 50.89 -10.78
C SER A 98 4.96 52.01 -11.11
N ALA A 99 6.19 51.64 -11.45
CA ALA A 99 6.97 52.51 -12.32
C ALA A 99 6.37 52.29 -13.72
N ASN A 100 5.35 53.07 -14.08
CA ASN A 100 4.94 53.17 -15.48
C ASN A 100 6.23 53.47 -16.26
N PRO A 101 6.73 52.57 -17.11
CA PRO A 101 7.93 52.87 -17.87
C PRO A 101 7.60 54.08 -18.72
N THR A 102 8.30 55.19 -18.51
CA THR A 102 8.14 56.37 -19.34
C THR A 102 8.51 56.00 -20.77
N ILE A 103 7.48 55.77 -21.59
CA ILE A 103 7.61 55.45 -23.01
C ILE A 103 8.37 56.61 -23.66
N GLY A 104 9.55 56.31 -24.22
CA GLY A 104 10.40 57.27 -24.92
C GLY A 104 11.82 57.45 -24.39
N GLN A 105 12.26 56.72 -23.35
CA GLN A 105 13.67 56.74 -22.95
C GLN A 105 14.50 55.67 -23.68
N ASN A 106 15.56 56.10 -24.36
CA ASN A 106 16.57 55.20 -24.92
C ASN A 106 17.57 54.82 -23.83
N TYR A 107 17.62 53.53 -23.45
CA TYR A 107 18.60 53.05 -22.47
C TYR A 107 19.93 52.73 -23.15
N VAL A 108 21.04 53.21 -22.58
CA VAL A 108 22.40 52.95 -23.08
C VAL A 108 22.95 51.70 -22.38
N THR A 109 23.17 50.63 -23.15
CA THR A 109 23.66 49.33 -22.66
C THR A 109 25.19 49.21 -22.77
N ASN A 110 25.92 50.20 -22.26
CA ASN A 110 27.38 50.11 -22.26
C ASN A 110 27.83 49.20 -21.11
N VAL A 111 27.82 47.89 -21.38
CA VAL A 111 28.46 46.89 -20.54
C VAL A 111 29.97 47.10 -20.67
N THR A 112 30.58 47.85 -19.75
CA THR A 112 32.04 47.92 -19.67
C THR A 112 32.55 46.56 -19.18
N GLN A 113 33.03 45.74 -20.12
CA GLN A 113 33.79 44.54 -19.77
C GLN A 113 35.05 44.91 -18.98
N PRO A 114 35.50 44.05 -18.05
CA PRO A 114 36.66 44.35 -17.21
C PRO A 114 37.95 44.18 -18.02
N SER A 115 38.83 45.19 -18.00
CA SER A 115 40.18 45.07 -18.52
C SER A 115 41.17 44.80 -17.37
N ARG A 116 41.70 43.57 -17.40
CA ARG A 116 43.00 43.06 -16.92
C ARG A 116 43.73 43.79 -15.79
#